data_AF-A0A6B9Z081-F1
#
_entry.id   AF-A0A6B9Z081-F1
#
_cell.length_a   1.000
_cell.length_b   1.000
_cell.length_c   1.000
_cell.angle_alpha   90.00
_cell.angle_beta   90.00
_cell.angle_gamma   90.00
#
_symmetry.space_group_name_H-M   'P 1'
#
loop_
_entity.id
_entity.type
_entity.pdbx_description
1 polymer ?
#
loop_
_entity_poly.entity_id
_entity_poly.type
_entity_poly.pdbx_seq_one_letter_code
_entity_poly.pdbx_strand_id
1 'polypeptide(L)'
;MKNFKQIAFGLMVGALAIGFSAFTTANSSSIKYNKDAKGKIISVSALYYNISGDPTSTDPDNFIFRDGTTPAACSTLSNKECQATWTTTNTPHNNQSPTDAGSPSLSSRGPVDKVYNGQ
;
A
#
# COMPACT_ATOMS: atom_id res chain seq x y z
N MET A 1 -47.19 20.90 32.01
CA MET A 1 -45.78 20.64 31.61
C MET A 1 -45.55 19.13 31.54
N LYS A 2 -45.71 18.48 30.36
CA LYS A 2 -45.71 17.00 30.28
C LYS A 2 -44.80 16.37 29.20
N ASN A 3 -44.19 17.12 28.28
CA ASN A 3 -43.62 16.52 27.06
C ASN A 3 -42.11 16.76 26.81
N PHE A 4 -41.34 17.30 27.77
CA PHE A 4 -39.93 17.64 27.54
C PHE A 4 -38.91 16.61 28.06
N LYS A 5 -39.37 15.55 28.73
CA LYS A 5 -38.45 14.56 29.36
C LYS A 5 -38.06 13.38 28.46
N GLN A 6 -38.74 13.15 27.33
CA GLN A 6 -38.50 11.97 26.48
C GLN A 6 -37.50 12.21 25.33
N ILE A 7 -37.23 13.46 24.95
CA ILE A 7 -36.35 13.78 23.80
C ILE A 7 -34.86 13.63 24.13
N ALA A 8 -34.46 13.78 25.41
CA ALA A 8 -33.05 13.74 25.80
C ALA A 8 -32.44 12.32 25.77
N PHE A 9 -33.24 11.27 25.97
CA PHE A 9 -32.72 9.88 26.00
C PHE A 9 -32.47 9.30 24.61
N GLY A 10 -33.14 9.80 23.56
CA GLY A 10 -32.92 9.32 22.19
C GLY A 10 -31.61 9.82 21.57
N LEU A 11 -31.12 10.99 21.98
CA LEU A 11 -29.92 11.61 21.44
C LEU A 11 -28.61 11.08 22.06
N MET A 12 -28.65 10.53 23.28
CA MET A 12 -27.44 10.05 23.96
C MET A 12 -26.95 8.68 23.44
N VAL A 13 -27.84 7.84 22.92
CA VAL A 13 -27.48 6.53 22.32
C VAL A 13 -26.95 6.69 20.88
N GLY A 14 -27.35 7.75 20.18
CA GLY A 14 -26.89 8.02 18.81
C GLY A 14 -25.40 8.38 18.70
N ALA A 15 -24.79 8.90 19.77
CA ALA A 15 -23.40 9.35 19.76
C ALA A 15 -22.38 8.23 20.03
N LEU A 16 -22.77 7.12 20.67
CA LEU A 16 -21.83 6.03 20.99
C LEU A 16 -21.53 5.11 19.80
N ALA A 17 -22.37 5.10 18.77
CA ALA A 17 -22.17 4.26 17.57
C ALA A 17 -21.05 4.78 16.65
N ILE A 18 -20.60 6.02 16.82
CA ILE A 18 -19.54 6.65 16.02
C ILE A 18 -18.15 6.42 16.64
N GLY A 19 -18.07 5.79 17.83
CA GLY A 19 -16.84 5.66 18.60
C GLY A 19 -15.90 4.50 18.21
N PHE A 20 -16.35 3.51 17.43
CA PHE A 20 -15.58 2.28 17.18
C PHE A 20 -15.15 2.04 15.74
N SER A 21 -15.42 2.96 14.82
CA SER A 21 -15.05 2.76 13.40
C SER A 21 -13.68 3.33 13.02
N ALA A 22 -13.03 4.11 13.89
CA ALA A 22 -11.87 4.92 13.52
C ALA A 22 -10.49 4.30 13.84
N PHE A 23 -10.44 3.11 14.44
CA PHE A 23 -9.17 2.39 14.65
C PHE A 23 -9.15 1.07 13.89
N THR A 24 -9.52 1.08 12.61
CA THR A 24 -8.86 0.14 11.71
C THR A 24 -7.45 0.67 11.53
N THR A 25 -6.52 0.19 12.35
CA THR A 25 -5.09 0.26 12.08
C THR A 25 -4.91 -0.21 10.64
N ALA A 26 -4.83 0.74 9.70
CA ALA A 26 -4.49 0.46 8.32
C ALA A 26 -3.02 0.06 8.37
N ASN A 27 -2.79 -1.21 8.68
CA ASN A 27 -1.52 -1.86 8.44
C ASN A 27 -1.27 -1.57 6.95
N SER A 28 -0.35 -0.64 6.68
CA SER A 28 -0.03 -0.19 5.34
C SER A 28 0.77 -1.32 4.71
N SER A 29 0.09 -2.44 4.47
CA SER A 29 0.65 -3.58 3.78
C SER A 29 1.19 -3.06 2.47
N SER A 30 2.45 -3.39 2.21
CA SER A 30 3.17 -3.08 0.97
C SER A 30 2.48 -3.61 -0.29
N ILE A 31 1.40 -4.40 -0.10
CA ILE A 31 0.60 -5.09 -1.10
C ILE A 31 -0.84 -4.54 -1.12
N LYS A 32 -1.30 -4.11 -2.30
CA LYS A 32 -2.68 -3.72 -2.59
C LYS A 32 -3.33 -4.77 -3.49
N TYR A 33 -4.49 -5.27 -3.08
CA TYR A 33 -5.25 -6.24 -3.85
C TYR A 33 -6.37 -5.55 -4.62
N ASN A 34 -6.39 -5.74 -5.94
CA ASN A 34 -7.55 -5.42 -6.76
C ASN A 34 -8.44 -6.66 -6.86
N LYS A 35 -9.70 -6.54 -6.44
CA LYS A 35 -10.65 -7.66 -6.38
C LYS A 35 -11.92 -7.33 -7.17
N ASP A 36 -12.55 -8.34 -7.75
CA ASP A 36 -13.86 -8.20 -8.36
C ASP A 36 -14.99 -8.09 -7.31
N ALA A 37 -16.22 -7.85 -7.76
CA ALA A 37 -17.40 -7.77 -6.89
C ALA A 37 -17.71 -9.07 -6.13
N LYS A 38 -17.09 -10.19 -6.50
CA LYS A 38 -17.21 -11.50 -5.83
C LYS A 38 -16.04 -11.78 -4.88
N GLY A 39 -15.11 -10.84 -4.74
CA GLY A 39 -13.94 -10.94 -3.87
C GLY A 39 -12.75 -11.71 -4.47
N LYS A 40 -12.81 -12.10 -5.75
CA LYS A 40 -11.69 -12.77 -6.44
C LYS A 40 -10.60 -11.75 -6.76
N ILE A 41 -9.35 -12.11 -6.51
CA ILE A 41 -8.19 -11.27 -6.85
C ILE A 41 -8.05 -11.23 -8.39
N ILE A 42 -8.06 -10.01 -8.93
CA ILE A 42 -7.83 -9.72 -10.35
C ILE A 42 -6.37 -9.37 -10.57
N SER A 43 -5.80 -8.55 -9.69
CA SER A 43 -4.40 -8.17 -9.72
C SER A 43 -3.90 -7.75 -8.35
N VAL A 44 -2.59 -7.75 -8.18
CA VAL A 44 -1.90 -7.42 -6.95
C VAL A 44 -0.87 -6.36 -7.26
N SER A 45 -0.92 -5.21 -6.59
CA SER A 45 0.10 -4.16 -6.74
C SER A 45 0.96 -4.12 -5.49
N ALA A 46 2.27 -4.31 -5.63
CA ALA A 46 3.18 -4.34 -4.50
C ALA A 46 4.42 -3.47 -4.75
N LEU A 47 5.05 -3.02 -3.66
CA LEU A 47 6.32 -2.30 -3.72
C LEU A 47 7.49 -3.29 -3.83
N TYR A 48 8.30 -3.14 -4.87
CA TYR A 48 9.52 -3.91 -5.07
C TYR A 48 10.74 -2.97 -5.02
N TYR A 49 11.89 -3.56 -4.73
CA TYR A 49 13.14 -2.85 -4.53
C TYR A 49 14.16 -3.25 -5.58
N ASN A 50 14.84 -2.26 -6.16
CA ASN A 50 15.85 -2.47 -7.18
C ASN A 50 17.11 -3.08 -6.54
N ILE A 51 17.61 -4.18 -7.12
CA ILE A 51 18.83 -4.88 -6.68
C ILE A 51 19.97 -4.82 -7.70
N SER A 52 19.73 -4.27 -8.90
CA SER A 52 20.74 -4.16 -9.96
C SER A 52 21.79 -3.08 -9.68
N GLY A 53 21.46 -2.10 -8.84
CA GLY A 53 22.28 -0.91 -8.60
C GLY A 53 22.12 0.19 -9.66
N ASP A 54 21.45 -0.08 -10.78
CA ASP A 54 21.06 0.93 -11.76
C ASP A 54 19.72 1.57 -11.35
N PRO A 55 19.68 2.85 -10.94
CA PRO A 55 18.43 3.49 -10.56
C PRO A 55 17.41 3.51 -11.70
N THR A 56 17.86 3.56 -12.96
CA THR A 56 16.98 3.75 -14.10
C THR A 56 16.32 2.46 -14.60
N SER A 57 16.73 1.29 -14.09
CA SER A 57 16.25 -0.02 -14.54
C SER A 57 14.72 -0.12 -14.57
N THR A 58 14.17 -0.47 -15.72
CA THR A 58 12.76 -0.84 -15.90
C THR A 58 12.56 -2.35 -15.96
N ASP A 59 13.63 -3.13 -15.92
CA ASP A 59 13.56 -4.58 -16.04
C ASP A 59 12.96 -5.16 -14.76
N PRO A 60 11.82 -5.87 -14.81
CA PRO A 60 11.22 -6.48 -13.63
C PRO A 60 12.20 -7.40 -12.88
N ASP A 61 13.08 -8.13 -13.58
CA ASP A 61 13.99 -9.10 -12.94
C ASP A 61 15.05 -8.42 -12.06
N ASN A 62 15.25 -7.12 -12.23
CA ASN A 62 16.12 -6.29 -11.41
C ASN A 62 15.45 -5.81 -10.11
N PHE A 63 14.22 -6.24 -9.83
CA PHE A 63 13.48 -5.88 -8.63
C PHE A 63 13.09 -7.11 -7.81
N ILE A 64 13.06 -6.96 -6.48
CA ILE A 64 12.59 -8.00 -5.57
C ILE A 64 11.56 -7.48 -4.57
N PHE A 65 10.59 -8.33 -4.23
CA PHE A 65 9.62 -8.03 -3.17
C PHE A 65 10.21 -8.26 -1.79
N ARG A 66 9.94 -7.32 -0.88
CA ARG A 66 10.25 -7.41 0.55
C ARG A 66 9.11 -6.82 1.36
N ASP A 67 8.43 -7.67 2.10
CA ASP A 67 7.41 -7.19 3.02
C ASP A 67 8.05 -6.57 4.26
N GLY A 68 7.59 -5.37 4.61
CA GLY A 68 7.98 -4.65 5.84
C GLY A 68 9.47 -4.29 5.99
N THR A 69 10.33 -4.59 5.00
CA THR A 69 11.78 -4.38 5.10
C THR A 69 12.32 -3.71 3.84
N THR A 70 12.93 -2.54 4.00
CA THR A 70 13.73 -1.93 2.94
C THR A 70 15.09 -2.64 2.89
N PRO A 71 15.52 -3.20 1.74
CA PRO A 71 16.85 -3.79 1.62
C PRO A 71 17.94 -2.79 1.99
N ALA A 72 19.03 -3.29 2.58
CA ALA A 72 20.21 -2.47 2.87
C ALA A 72 20.72 -1.73 1.62
N ALA A 73 20.64 -2.38 0.45
CA ALA A 73 20.96 -1.77 -0.84
C ALA A 73 20.15 -0.48 -1.12
N CYS A 74 18.88 -0.44 -0.74
CA CYS A 74 18.06 0.77 -0.88
C CYS A 74 18.18 1.78 0.25
N SER A 75 18.81 1.40 1.37
CA SER A 75 19.10 2.36 2.46
C SER A 75 20.36 3.18 2.23
N THR A 76 21.30 2.68 1.41
CA THR A 76 22.58 3.36 1.10
C THR A 76 22.56 4.09 -0.24
N LEU A 77 21.68 3.68 -1.16
CA LEU A 77 21.47 4.35 -2.44
C LEU A 77 20.60 5.60 -2.22
N SER A 78 21.21 6.80 -2.32
CA SER A 78 20.50 8.10 -2.33
C SER A 78 19.60 8.32 -3.56
N ASN A 79 19.36 7.26 -4.33
CA ASN A 79 18.87 7.32 -5.69
C ASN A 79 17.34 7.26 -5.67
N LYS A 80 16.72 8.18 -6.40
CA LYS A 80 15.27 8.40 -6.46
C LYS A 80 14.43 7.21 -6.96
N GLU A 81 15.06 6.13 -7.40
CA GLU A 81 14.42 5.02 -8.11
C GLU A 81 14.75 3.65 -7.51
N CYS A 82 15.14 3.58 -6.22
CA CYS A 82 15.38 2.27 -5.58
C CYS A 82 14.10 1.45 -5.37
N GLN A 83 12.93 2.06 -5.57
CA GLN A 83 11.64 1.42 -5.33
C GLN A 83 10.73 1.61 -6.54
N ALA A 84 9.99 0.55 -6.89
CA ALA A 84 8.99 0.57 -7.94
C ALA A 84 7.77 -0.24 -7.52
N THR A 85 6.59 0.27 -7.82
CA THR A 85 5.33 -0.46 -7.65
C THR A 85 5.06 -1.26 -8.92
N TRP A 86 4.97 -2.58 -8.77
CA TRP A 86 4.62 -3.48 -9.85
C TRP A 86 3.26 -4.11 -9.57
N THR A 87 2.46 -4.21 -10.63
CA THR A 87 1.21 -4.97 -10.62
C THR A 87 1.45 -6.33 -11.24
N THR A 88 1.10 -7.38 -10.51
CA THR A 88 1.27 -8.80 -10.85
C THR A 88 -0.07 -9.54 -10.73
N THR A 89 -0.14 -10.77 -11.23
CA THR A 89 -1.35 -11.61 -11.15
C THR A 89 -1.43 -12.37 -9.83
N ASN A 90 -0.30 -12.69 -9.21
CA ASN A 90 -0.23 -13.40 -7.94
C ASN A 90 0.32 -12.49 -6.84
N THR A 91 0.01 -12.86 -5.59
CA THR A 91 0.62 -12.24 -4.41
C THR A 91 2.11 -12.56 -4.36
N PRO A 92 3.01 -11.56 -4.33
CA PRO A 92 4.42 -11.85 -4.25
C PRO A 92 4.85 -12.34 -2.86
N HIS A 93 5.92 -13.12 -2.83
CA HIS A 93 6.62 -13.59 -1.64
C HIS A 93 7.98 -12.91 -1.51
N ASN A 94 8.54 -12.90 -0.30
CA ASN A 94 9.84 -12.26 -0.06
C ASN A 94 10.94 -12.87 -0.96
N ASN A 95 11.78 -12.00 -1.55
CA ASN A 95 12.79 -12.32 -2.57
C ASN A 95 12.26 -12.64 -3.97
N GLN A 96 10.96 -12.54 -4.21
CA GLN A 96 10.39 -12.85 -5.52
C GLN A 96 10.49 -11.64 -6.46
N SER A 97 10.84 -11.87 -7.73
CA SER A 97 10.78 -10.84 -8.76
C SER A 97 9.31 -10.59 -9.19
N PRO A 98 8.99 -9.43 -9.77
CA PRO A 98 7.70 -9.19 -10.43
C PRO A 98 7.38 -10.24 -11.50
N THR A 99 8.37 -10.71 -12.25
CA THR A 99 8.22 -11.75 -13.29
C THR A 99 7.80 -13.09 -12.68
N ASP A 100 8.42 -13.48 -11.57
CA ASP A 100 8.07 -14.71 -10.86
C ASP A 100 6.68 -14.61 -10.20
N ALA A 101 6.24 -13.40 -9.84
CA ALA A 101 4.93 -13.14 -9.25
C ALA A 101 3.80 -13.11 -10.30
N GLY A 102 4.09 -13.31 -11.58
CA GLY A 102 3.12 -13.56 -12.63
C GLY A 102 3.32 -12.69 -13.87
N SER A 103 2.29 -11.94 -14.28
CA SER A 103 2.41 -10.99 -15.41
C SER A 103 2.73 -9.58 -14.89
N PRO A 104 4.01 -9.18 -14.82
CA PRO A 104 4.38 -7.88 -14.28
C PRO A 104 3.97 -6.74 -15.20
N SER A 105 3.48 -5.68 -14.60
CA SER A 105 3.28 -4.38 -15.24
C SER A 105 3.74 -3.28 -14.29
N LEU A 106 4.60 -2.39 -14.77
CA LEU A 106 5.10 -1.29 -13.96
C LEU A 106 3.96 -0.29 -13.73
N SER A 107 3.54 -0.13 -12.48
CA SER A 107 2.41 0.74 -12.12
C SER A 107 2.88 2.16 -11.81
N SER A 108 3.94 2.27 -11.01
CA SER A 108 4.58 3.54 -10.69
C SER A 108 6.00 3.31 -10.21
N ARG A 109 6.84 4.33 -10.29
CA ARG A 109 8.11 4.36 -9.59
C ARG A 109 7.92 5.09 -8.26
N GLY A 110 8.69 4.71 -7.24
CA GLY A 110 8.80 5.47 -6.00
C GLY A 110 9.19 6.94 -6.29
N PRO A 111 9.01 7.86 -5.35
CA PRO A 111 9.14 9.28 -5.64
C PRO A 111 10.54 9.65 -6.15
N VAL A 112 10.59 10.24 -7.34
CA VAL A 112 11.43 11.41 -7.60
C VAL A 112 10.88 12.49 -6.67
N ASP A 113 11.62 12.87 -5.62
CA ASP A 113 11.30 13.94 -4.66
C ASP A 113 9.95 14.61 -4.90
N LYS A 114 8.92 14.26 -4.12
CA LYS A 114 7.94 15.30 -3.82
C LYS A 114 8.69 16.29 -2.93
N VAL A 115 9.24 17.33 -3.56
CA VAL A 115 9.62 18.56 -2.89
C VAL A 115 8.51 18.85 -1.89
N TYR A 116 8.83 18.73 -0.61
CA TYR A 116 8.00 19.21 0.47
C TYR A 116 7.94 20.73 0.26
N ASN A 117 6.96 21.19 -0.51
CA ASN A 117 6.71 22.61 -0.61
C ASN A 117 5.97 22.96 0.67
N GLY A 118 6.74 23.33 1.69
CA GLY A 118 6.21 23.90 2.91
C GLY A 118 5.29 25.06 2.55
N GLN A 119 4.04 24.95 2.98
CA GLN A 119 3.11 26.05 3.15
C GLN A 119 2.56 25.96 4.56
#